data_AF-A0A929M358-F1
#
_entry.id   AF-A0A929M358-F1
#
_cell.length_a   1.000
_cell.length_b   1.000
_cell.length_c   1.000
_cell.angle_alpha   90.00
_cell.angle_beta   90.00
_cell.angle_gamma   90.00
#
_symmetry.space_group_name_H-M   'P 1'
#
loop_
_entity.id
_entity.type
_entity.pdbx_description
1 polymer ?
#
loop_
_entity_poly.entity_id
_entity_poly.type
_entity_poly.pdbx_seq_one_letter_code
_entity_poly.pdbx_strand_id
1 'polypeptide(L)'
;GGIHKGDVLAVAQVAGIMSAKRTWEIIPMCHPIQLTGVDISFAFEDDGIAVEACCRCTGETGVEMEALTAASTACLTIYDMCKAHQRDMVIDQICLLEKDGGASGHFVREEQNK
;
A
#
# COMPACT_ATOMS: atom_id res chain seq x y z
N GLY A 1 11.77 -21.09 -15.80
CA GLY A 1 10.83 -20.97 -14.67
C GLY A 1 10.08 -19.69 -14.88
N GLY A 2 8.83 -19.77 -15.32
CA GLY A 2 8.03 -18.61 -15.67
C GLY A 2 7.45 -17.98 -14.42
N ILE A 3 7.39 -16.65 -14.40
CA ILE A 3 6.60 -15.92 -13.42
C ILE A 3 5.13 -16.21 -13.73
N HIS A 4 4.47 -16.96 -12.86
CA HIS A 4 3.02 -17.07 -12.92
C HIS A 4 2.45 -15.76 -12.35
N LYS A 5 1.74 -14.98 -13.18
CA LYS A 5 1.22 -13.65 -12.78
C LYS A 5 0.45 -13.65 -11.45
N GLY A 6 -0.21 -14.76 -11.10
CA GLY A 6 -0.89 -14.93 -9.81
C GLY A 6 0.04 -15.02 -8.59
N ASP A 7 1.29 -15.45 -8.77
CA ASP A 7 2.30 -15.52 -7.71
C ASP A 7 2.81 -14.11 -7.34
N VAL A 8 2.98 -13.23 -8.33
CA VAL A 8 3.46 -11.85 -8.10
C VAL A 8 2.54 -11.07 -7.17
N LEU A 9 1.23 -11.09 -7.44
CA LEU A 9 0.26 -10.34 -6.63
C LEU A 9 0.13 -10.92 -5.22
N ALA A 10 0.21 -12.26 -5.07
CA ALA A 10 0.19 -12.90 -3.76
C ALA A 10 1.43 -12.52 -2.92
N VAL A 11 2.63 -12.55 -3.52
CA VAL A 11 3.86 -12.14 -2.83
C VAL A 11 3.82 -10.64 -2.48
N ALA A 12 3.33 -9.79 -3.39
CA ALA A 12 3.15 -8.36 -3.14
C ALA A 12 2.15 -8.08 -2.00
N GLN A 13 1.05 -8.84 -1.93
CA GLN A 13 0.07 -8.74 -0.85
C GLN A 13 0.70 -9.07 0.51
N VAL A 14 1.46 -10.16 0.58
CA VAL A 14 2.17 -10.56 1.82
C VAL A 14 3.17 -9.47 2.23
N ALA A 15 3.96 -8.95 1.28
CA ALA A 15 4.93 -7.89 1.55
C ALA A 15 4.26 -6.59 2.05
N GLY A 16 3.14 -6.19 1.44
CA GLY A 16 2.35 -5.05 1.89
C GLY A 16 1.79 -5.24 3.30
N ILE A 17 1.22 -6.41 3.63
CA ILE A 17 0.71 -6.71 4.98
C ILE A 17 1.83 -6.71 6.03
N MET A 18 2.99 -7.28 5.68
CA MET A 18 4.16 -7.30 6.57
C MET A 18 4.70 -5.90 6.84
N SER A 19 4.81 -5.07 5.81
CA SER A 19 5.32 -3.71 5.95
C SER A 19 4.37 -2.80 6.71
N ALA A 20 3.05 -2.92 6.53
CA ALA A 20 2.05 -2.19 7.32
C ALA A 20 2.30 -2.34 8.83
N LYS A 21 2.54 -3.58 9.29
CA LYS A 21 2.79 -3.90 10.71
C LYS A 21 4.15 -3.42 11.24
N ARG A 22 5.06 -3.04 10.34
CA ARG A 22 6.44 -2.60 10.64
C ARG A 22 6.71 -1.17 10.19
N THR A 23 5.67 -0.38 9.92
CA THR A 23 5.78 1.01 9.48
C THR A 23 6.64 1.85 10.43
N TRP A 24 6.46 1.67 11.74
CA TRP A 24 7.23 2.34 12.78
C TRP A 24 8.73 1.99 12.80
N GLU A 25 9.14 0.87 12.20
CA GLU A 25 10.56 0.53 12.06
C GLU A 25 11.23 1.27 10.89
N ILE A 26 10.43 1.77 9.94
CA ILE A 26 10.88 2.41 8.71
C ILE A 26 10.75 3.93 8.80
N ILE A 27 9.64 4.42 9.37
CA ILE A 27 9.32 5.85 9.48
C ILE A 27 9.70 6.34 10.88
N PRO A 28 10.75 7.18 11.04
CA PRO A 28 11.38 7.44 12.35
C PRO A 28 10.48 8.01 13.44
N MET A 29 9.40 8.71 13.06
CA MET A 29 8.48 9.38 14.00
C MET A 29 7.12 8.69 14.11
N CYS A 30 6.92 7.56 13.42
CA CYS A 30 5.75 6.72 13.61
C CYS A 30 5.90 5.94 14.91
N HIS A 31 4.81 5.78 15.66
CA HIS A 31 4.78 4.90 16.82
C HIS A 31 4.29 3.50 16.43
N PRO A 32 4.54 2.49 17.27
CA PRO A 32 4.00 1.16 17.04
C PRO A 32 2.48 1.13 17.19
N ILE A 33 1.76 0.81 16.10
CA ILE A 33 0.29 0.67 16.07
C ILE A 33 -0.12 -0.80 16.06
N GLN A 34 -1.04 -1.18 16.96
CA GLN A 34 -1.74 -2.46 16.86
C GLN A 34 -2.84 -2.38 15.81
N LEU A 35 -2.52 -2.82 14.59
CA LEU A 35 -3.49 -2.91 13.50
C LEU A 35 -4.52 -4.00 13.76
N THR A 36 -5.79 -3.69 13.54
CA THR A 36 -6.92 -4.63 13.62
C THR A 36 -7.27 -5.24 12.26
N GLY A 37 -6.84 -4.62 11.17
CA GLY A 37 -7.00 -5.14 9.81
C GLY A 37 -6.07 -4.46 8.82
N VAL A 38 -5.63 -5.24 7.83
CA VAL A 38 -4.88 -4.76 6.65
C VAL A 38 -5.42 -5.51 5.45
N ASP A 39 -6.03 -4.79 4.52
CA ASP A 39 -6.54 -5.31 3.26
C ASP A 39 -5.76 -4.67 2.11
N ILE A 40 -5.42 -5.46 1.10
CA ILE A 40 -4.75 -4.97 -0.12
C ILE A 40 -5.46 -5.57 -1.33
N SER A 41 -5.85 -4.70 -2.26
CA SER A 41 -6.50 -5.04 -3.53
C SER A 41 -5.64 -4.57 -4.70
N PHE A 42 -5.82 -5.27 -5.83
CA PHE A 42 -5.14 -4.97 -7.08
C PHE A 42 -6.17 -4.87 -8.19
N ALA A 43 -6.05 -3.86 -9.04
CA ALA A 43 -6.81 -3.74 -10.27
C ALA A 43 -5.86 -3.64 -11.45
N PHE A 44 -6.15 -4.36 -12.53
CA PHE A 44 -5.44 -4.22 -13.79
C PHE A 44 -6.03 -3.05 -14.56
N GLU A 45 -5.17 -2.12 -14.96
CA GLU A 45 -5.49 -0.97 -15.80
C GLU A 45 -4.79 -1.13 -17.15
N ASP A 46 -5.12 -0.26 -18.11
CA ASP A 46 -4.54 -0.34 -19.46
C ASP A 46 -3.02 -0.11 -19.47
N ASP A 47 -2.51 0.69 -18.54
CA ASP A 47 -1.10 1.10 -18.43
C ASP A 47 -0.38 0.57 -17.18
N GLY A 48 -1.06 -0.22 -16.33
CA GLY A 48 -0.44 -0.68 -15.10
C GLY A 48 -1.30 -1.53 -14.18
N ILE A 49 -0.90 -1.53 -12.91
CA ILE A 49 -1.60 -2.20 -11.81
C ILE A 49 -1.84 -1.16 -10.74
N ALA A 50 -3.10 -0.85 -10.48
CA ALA A 50 -3.48 -0.03 -9.33
C ALA A 50 -3.42 -0.89 -8.07
N VAL A 51 -2.82 -0.33 -7.01
CA VAL A 51 -2.68 -0.97 -5.69
C VAL A 51 -3.38 -0.10 -4.66
N GLU A 52 -4.37 -0.68 -3.98
CA GLU A 52 -5.05 -0.03 -2.87
C GLU A 52 -4.78 -0.80 -1.58
N ALA A 53 -4.43 -0.06 -0.53
CA ALA A 53 -4.22 -0.62 0.80
C ALA A 53 -5.11 0.09 1.81
N CYS A 54 -5.88 -0.68 2.59
CA CYS A 54 -6.72 -0.20 3.67
C CYS A 54 -6.21 -0.76 4.99
N CYS A 55 -5.83 0.12 5.92
CA CYS A 55 -5.45 -0.24 7.27
C CYS A 55 -6.51 0.21 8.26
N ARG A 56 -6.73 -0.57 9.32
CA ARG A 56 -7.65 -0.26 10.43
C ARG A 56 -6.95 -0.48 11.76
N CYS A 57 -7.27 0.35 12.75
CA CYS A 57 -6.85 0.15 14.13
C CYS A 57 -7.91 0.67 15.11
N THR A 58 -7.79 0.28 16.37
CA THR A 58 -8.48 0.90 17.49
C THR A 58 -7.43 1.59 18.36
N GLY A 59 -7.23 2.90 18.20
CA GLY A 59 -6.17 3.64 18.87
C GLY A 59 -6.32 5.16 18.73
N GLU A 60 -5.43 5.90 19.38
CA GLU A 60 -5.47 7.37 19.44
C GLU A 60 -4.86 8.06 18.21
N THR A 61 -4.21 7.30 17.33
CA THR A 61 -3.55 7.81 16.13
C THR A 61 -4.06 7.11 14.89
N GLY A 62 -4.10 7.85 13.78
CA GLY A 62 -4.47 7.31 12.49
C GLY A 62 -3.44 6.32 11.93
N VAL A 63 -3.84 5.67 10.85
CA VAL A 63 -3.07 4.62 10.15
C VAL A 63 -2.75 5.00 8.71
N GLU A 64 -2.65 6.30 8.44
CA GLU A 64 -2.31 6.84 7.12
C GLU A 64 -0.96 6.29 6.65
N MET A 65 0.02 6.25 7.55
CA MET A 65 1.37 5.80 7.22
C MET A 65 1.43 4.30 7.00
N GLU A 66 0.66 3.51 7.73
CA GLU A 66 0.56 2.06 7.55
C GLU A 66 -0.05 1.72 6.18
N ALA A 67 -1.10 2.43 5.77
CA ALA A 67 -1.70 2.26 4.45
C ALA A 67 -0.74 2.66 3.32
N LEU A 68 -0.09 3.82 3.43
CA LEU A 68 0.88 4.29 2.43
C LEU A 68 2.09 3.38 2.32
N THR A 69 2.60 2.87 3.45
CA THR A 69 3.76 1.96 3.49
C THR A 69 3.40 0.60 2.88
N ALA A 70 2.20 0.09 3.16
CA ALA A 70 1.70 -1.15 2.59
C ALA A 70 1.61 -1.09 1.06
N ALA A 71 0.96 -0.06 0.51
CA ALA A 71 0.83 0.15 -0.93
C ALA A 71 2.21 0.30 -1.59
N SER A 72 3.08 1.13 -1.01
CA SER A 72 4.44 1.36 -1.52
C SER A 72 5.25 0.05 -1.59
N THR A 73 5.19 -0.75 -0.54
CA THR A 73 5.94 -2.01 -0.47
C THR A 73 5.37 -3.06 -1.42
N ALA A 74 4.06 -3.12 -1.59
CA ALA A 74 3.43 -3.97 -2.60
C ALA A 74 3.88 -3.58 -4.01
N CYS A 75 3.88 -2.29 -4.36
CA CYS A 75 4.41 -1.78 -5.63
C CYS A 75 5.89 -2.13 -5.83
N LEU A 76 6.74 -1.91 -4.80
CA LEU A 76 8.16 -2.27 -4.84
C LEU A 76 8.37 -3.78 -5.04
N THR A 77 7.50 -4.60 -4.47
CA THR A 77 7.55 -6.06 -4.62
C THR A 77 7.14 -6.50 -6.02
N ILE A 78 6.09 -5.90 -6.58
CA ILE A 78 5.72 -6.10 -8.00
C ILE A 78 6.89 -5.71 -8.90
N TYR A 79 7.51 -4.55 -8.65
CA TYR A 79 8.69 -4.12 -9.39
C TYR A 79 9.82 -5.16 -9.28
N ASP A 80 10.15 -5.60 -8.07
CA ASP A 80 11.23 -6.58 -7.83
C ASP A 80 11.00 -7.90 -8.60
N MET A 81 9.77 -8.39 -8.60
CA MET A 81 9.39 -9.61 -9.29
C MET A 81 9.41 -9.43 -10.82
N CYS A 82 9.07 -8.25 -11.33
CA CYS A 82 8.93 -7.99 -12.77
C CYS A 82 10.18 -7.37 -13.44
N LYS A 83 11.15 -6.83 -12.68
CA LYS A 83 12.33 -6.10 -13.19
C LYS A 83 13.21 -6.86 -14.19
N ALA A 84 13.13 -8.19 -14.19
CA ALA A 84 13.84 -9.02 -15.15
C ALA A 84 13.27 -8.91 -16.58
N HIS A 85 11.98 -8.60 -16.70
CA HIS A 85 11.26 -8.50 -17.97
C HIS A 85 11.21 -7.05 -18.48
N GLN A 86 10.99 -6.11 -17.57
CA GLN A 86 10.89 -4.68 -17.88
C GLN A 86 11.52 -3.86 -16.76
N ARG A 87 12.44 -2.95 -17.09
CA ARG A 87 13.21 -2.16 -16.09
C ARG A 87 12.79 -0.70 -16.00
N ASP A 88 12.02 -0.22 -16.96
CA ASP A 88 11.49 1.15 -17.04
C ASP A 88 10.08 1.26 -16.47
N MET A 89 9.64 0.28 -15.67
CA MET A 89 8.40 0.40 -14.88
C MET A 89 8.51 1.59 -13.93
N VAL A 90 7.41 2.31 -13.74
CA VAL A 90 7.33 3.46 -12.84
C VAL A 90 6.37 3.12 -11.70
N ILE A 91 6.75 3.48 -10.48
CA ILE A 91 5.83 3.53 -9.33
C ILE A 91 5.48 5.00 -9.13
N ASP A 92 4.22 5.34 -9.26
CA ASP A 92 3.73 6.70 -9.12
C ASP A 92 2.45 6.77 -8.29
N GLN A 93 1.90 7.98 -8.16
CA GLN A 93 0.62 8.28 -7.52
C GLN A 93 0.40 7.69 -6.11
N ILE A 94 1.47 7.41 -5.35
CA ILE A 94 1.36 6.98 -3.95
C ILE A 94 0.73 8.11 -3.13
N CYS A 95 -0.49 7.88 -2.68
CA CYS A 95 -1.27 8.92 -2.05
C CYS A 95 -2.41 8.37 -1.18
N LEU A 96 -2.86 9.16 -0.20
CA LEU A 96 -3.97 8.79 0.69
C LEU A 96 -5.31 9.11 0.01
N LEU A 97 -6.16 8.10 -0.19
CA LEU A 97 -7.49 8.25 -0.79
C LEU A 97 -8.55 8.69 0.23
N GLU A 98 -8.58 8.04 1.38
CA GLU A 98 -9.58 8.27 2.43
C GLU A 98 -8.95 8.00 3.79
N LYS A 99 -9.39 8.73 4.81
CA LYS A 99 -9.09 8.46 6.20
C LYS A 99 -10.27 8.87 7.06
N ASP A 100 -10.76 7.94 7.87
CA ASP A 100 -11.82 8.18 8.84
C ASP A 100 -11.30 8.08 10.29
N GLY A 101 -11.96 8.81 11.20
CA GLY A 101 -11.65 8.81 12.63
C GLY A 101 -10.56 9.79 13.08
N GLY A 102 -10.41 9.92 14.39
CA GLY A 102 -9.49 10.87 15.03
C GLY A 102 -9.99 12.32 15.03
N ALA A 103 -9.24 13.22 15.67
CA ALA A 103 -9.65 14.61 15.88
C ALA A 103 -9.78 15.44 14.58
N SER A 104 -9.08 15.04 13.51
CA SER A 104 -9.13 15.72 12.22
C SER A 104 -10.41 15.41 11.42
N GLY A 105 -11.24 14.46 11.88
CA GLY A 105 -12.44 14.02 11.16
C GLY A 105 -12.14 13.19 9.91
N HIS A 106 -13.18 13.01 9.11
CA HIS A 106 -13.17 12.24 7.87
C HIS A 106 -12.56 13.06 6.73
N PHE A 107 -11.58 12.47 6.06
CA PHE A 107 -10.93 12.99 4.88
C PHE A 107 -11.24 12.06 3.71
N VAL A 108 -11.67 12.63 2.60
CA VAL A 108 -11.76 11.96 1.30
C VAL A 108 -11.03 12.84 0.30
N ARG A 109 -10.10 12.25 -0.46
CA ARG A 109 -9.41 12.94 -1.53
C ARG A 109 -10.42 13.29 -2.62
N GLU A 110 -10.46 14.56 -3.00
CA GLU A 110 -11.23 15.00 -4.16
C GLU A 110 -10.65 14.34 -5.42
N GLU A 111 -11.52 13.78 -6.27
CA GLU A 111 -11.12 13.27 -7.58
C GLU A 111 -10.47 14.41 -8.37
N GLN A 112 -9.16 14.29 -8.61
CA GLN A 112 -8.51 15.13 -9.60
C GLN A 112 -8.94 14.59 -10.95
N ASN A 113 -9.84 15.30 -11.65
CA ASN A 113 -10.11 15.07 -13.06
C ASN A 113 -8.76 15.06 -13.81
N LYS A 114 -8.29 13.88 -14.20
CA LYS A 114 -7.22 13.71 -15.18
C LYS A 114 -7.83 13.61 -16.57
#